data_AF-A0A7K4SIK5-F1
#
_entry.id   AF-A0A7K4SIK5-F1
#
_cell.length_a   1.000
_cell.length_b   1.000
_cell.length_c   1.000
_cell.angle_alpha   90.00
_cell.angle_beta   90.00
_cell.angle_gamma   90.00
#
_symmetry.space_group_name_H-M   'P 1'
#
loop_
_entity.id
_entity.type
_entity.pdbx_description
1 polymer ?
#
loop_
_entity_poly.entity_id
_entity_poly.type
_entity_poly.pdbx_seq_one_letter_code
_entity_poly.pdbx_strand_id
1 'polypeptide(L)'
;TRGRYGEGAKQEKFKYALTLVFIQCVINAAFAKLLIHFFDAVKVDRTRSWLYAACSLSYLGAMVSSNSALQFVSYPTQVLGKSCKPIPVMLLGVTLLRKKYPPAKYLCVLLIVAGVALFLYKPKKGAGSDDHVFGYGELLLLLSLTLDGLTGVSQDHMRAHYQTGSNHMMLNVNLWSTLFLGAGILFTGELWEFLSFTERYPSIVYNILLFGLTSALGQSFIFMTVVYFGPLTCSIITTTRKFFTILASVILFANPISTMQWVGTVLVFLGLGLDAKFGKGVKKTSH
;
A
#
# COMPACT_ATOMS: atom_id res chain seq x y z
N THR A 1 -10.19 5.27 -13.92
CA THR A 1 -9.31 4.25 -14.54
C THR A 1 -9.23 4.47 -16.06
N ARG A 2 -8.39 3.75 -16.81
CA ARG A 2 -8.32 3.84 -18.29
C ARG A 2 -9.32 2.92 -19.02
N GLY A 3 -10.05 2.06 -18.31
CA GLY A 3 -11.09 1.21 -18.89
C GLY A 3 -12.22 2.05 -19.46
N ARG A 4 -12.56 1.80 -20.73
CA ARG A 4 -13.67 2.44 -21.44
C ARG A 4 -14.80 1.43 -21.53
N TYR A 5 -16.00 1.82 -21.14
CA TYR A 5 -17.20 0.99 -21.16
C TYR A 5 -18.19 1.57 -22.18
N GLY A 6 -18.73 0.71 -23.05
CA GLY A 6 -19.61 1.08 -24.17
C GLY A 6 -18.92 0.99 -25.55
N GLU A 7 -19.74 0.90 -26.61
CA GLU A 7 -19.29 0.92 -28.02
C GLU A 7 -19.51 2.31 -28.67
N GLY A 8 -18.61 2.72 -29.55
CA GLY A 8 -18.74 3.96 -30.35
C GLY A 8 -18.60 5.27 -29.54
N ALA A 9 -19.46 6.25 -29.83
CA ALA A 9 -19.39 7.62 -29.29
C ALA A 9 -19.83 7.76 -27.81
N LYS A 10 -20.36 6.71 -27.19
CA LYS A 10 -20.84 6.68 -25.78
C LYS A 10 -19.86 5.96 -24.84
N GLN A 11 -18.56 6.16 -25.01
CA GLN A 11 -17.56 5.57 -24.13
C GLN A 11 -17.51 6.29 -22.77
N GLU A 12 -17.97 5.61 -21.72
CA GLU A 12 -17.87 6.09 -20.36
C GLU A 12 -16.65 5.49 -19.64
N LYS A 13 -16.01 6.28 -18.79
CA LYS A 13 -14.88 5.83 -17.96
C LYS A 13 -15.35 5.61 -16.54
N PHE A 14 -14.84 4.57 -15.90
CA PHE A 14 -15.09 4.33 -14.48
C PHE A 14 -14.38 5.40 -13.62
N LYS A 15 -15.19 6.23 -12.94
CA LYS A 15 -14.75 7.35 -12.09
C LYS A 15 -15.05 7.14 -10.59
N TYR A 16 -15.77 6.08 -10.24
CA TYR A 16 -16.29 5.84 -8.89
C TYR A 16 -15.28 5.16 -7.96
N ALA A 17 -14.16 5.84 -7.69
CA ALA A 17 -13.06 5.27 -6.92
C ALA A 17 -13.40 5.10 -5.43
N LEU A 18 -14.16 6.02 -4.82
CA LEU A 18 -14.54 5.91 -3.40
C LEU A 18 -15.50 4.74 -3.20
N THR A 19 -16.47 4.60 -4.10
CA THR A 19 -17.45 3.51 -4.07
C THR A 19 -16.80 2.15 -4.25
N LEU A 20 -15.82 2.05 -5.18
CA LEU A 20 -15.06 0.82 -5.37
C LEU A 20 -14.29 0.40 -4.11
N VAL A 21 -13.62 1.36 -3.46
CA VAL A 21 -12.85 1.10 -2.23
C VAL A 21 -13.78 0.75 -1.07
N PHE A 22 -14.96 1.38 -1.00
CA PHE A 22 -15.98 1.04 -0.01
C PHE A 22 -16.44 -0.40 -0.16
N ILE A 23 -16.81 -0.83 -1.37
CA ILE A 23 -17.19 -2.22 -1.65
C ILE A 23 -16.05 -3.18 -1.28
N GLN A 24 -14.81 -2.82 -1.63
CA GLN A 24 -13.63 -3.61 -1.28
C GLN A 24 -13.46 -3.73 0.25
N CYS A 25 -13.63 -2.66 1.02
CA CYS A 25 -13.58 -2.69 2.48
C CYS A 25 -14.69 -3.56 3.08
N VAL A 26 -15.91 -3.51 2.54
CA VAL A 26 -17.02 -4.37 2.96
C VAL A 26 -16.69 -5.85 2.71
N ILE A 27 -16.20 -6.19 1.51
CA ILE A 27 -15.81 -7.56 1.17
C ILE A 27 -14.66 -8.04 2.06
N ASN A 28 -13.64 -7.21 2.27
CA ASN A 28 -12.51 -7.53 3.15
C ASN A 28 -12.98 -7.77 4.60
N ALA A 29 -13.89 -6.95 5.12
CA ALA A 29 -14.45 -7.11 6.45
C ALA A 29 -15.27 -8.41 6.56
N ALA A 30 -16.13 -8.70 5.57
CA ALA A 30 -16.90 -9.94 5.53
C ALA A 30 -16.00 -11.17 5.46
N PHE A 31 -14.96 -11.12 4.63
CA PHE A 31 -13.97 -12.19 4.48
C PHE A 31 -13.17 -12.42 5.78
N ALA A 32 -12.72 -11.34 6.43
CA ALA A 32 -12.04 -11.44 7.72
C ALA A 32 -12.95 -12.03 8.80
N LYS A 33 -14.23 -11.63 8.84
CA LYS A 33 -15.23 -12.20 9.76
C LYS A 33 -15.43 -13.70 9.52
N LEU A 34 -15.49 -14.11 8.26
CA LEU A 34 -15.58 -15.52 7.87
C LEU A 34 -14.33 -16.28 8.35
N LEU A 35 -13.13 -15.77 8.10
CA LEU A 35 -11.90 -16.39 8.58
C LEU A 35 -11.86 -16.53 10.10
N ILE A 36 -12.29 -15.51 10.85
CA ILE A 36 -12.36 -15.59 12.32
C ILE A 36 -13.32 -16.71 12.74
N HIS A 37 -14.49 -16.79 12.11
CA HIS A 37 -15.49 -17.79 12.44
C HIS A 37 -15.01 -19.22 12.19
N PHE A 38 -14.24 -19.46 11.12
CA PHE A 38 -13.76 -20.80 10.77
C PHE A 38 -12.42 -21.18 11.42
N PHE A 39 -11.51 -20.23 11.65
CA PHE A 39 -10.12 -20.53 12.02
C PHE A 39 -9.71 -20.01 13.41
N ASP A 40 -10.37 -19.01 13.99
CA ASP A 40 -9.98 -18.45 15.29
C ASP A 40 -10.94 -18.90 16.40
N ALA A 41 -10.45 -19.74 17.31
CA ALA A 41 -11.09 -19.94 18.62
C ALA A 41 -11.01 -18.61 19.39
N VAL A 42 -12.17 -18.00 19.67
CA VAL A 42 -12.42 -16.69 20.28
C VAL A 42 -11.24 -16.17 21.13
N LYS A 43 -10.33 -15.39 20.52
CA LYS A 43 -9.40 -14.54 21.26
C LYS A 43 -10.04 -13.17 21.38
N VAL A 44 -10.36 -12.78 22.61
CA VAL A 44 -10.94 -11.46 22.89
C VAL A 44 -9.89 -10.39 22.55
N ASP A 45 -10.15 -9.64 21.49
CA ASP A 45 -9.34 -8.49 21.12
C ASP A 45 -9.50 -7.38 22.15
N ARG A 46 -8.40 -7.01 22.84
CA ARG A 46 -8.37 -5.93 23.84
C ARG A 46 -7.95 -4.59 23.24
N THR A 47 -7.79 -4.51 21.93
CA THR A 47 -7.35 -3.27 21.25
C THR A 47 -8.43 -2.20 21.32
N ARG A 48 -8.04 -0.99 21.71
CA ARG A 48 -8.97 0.15 21.82
C ARG A 48 -9.48 0.57 20.44
N SER A 49 -10.80 0.69 20.28
CA SER A 49 -11.46 1.01 19.00
C SER A 49 -10.96 2.32 18.35
N TRP A 50 -10.57 3.32 19.13
CA TRP A 50 -9.98 4.57 18.61
C TRP A 50 -8.68 4.35 17.83
N LEU A 51 -7.86 3.35 18.19
CA LEU A 51 -6.63 3.03 17.46
C LEU A 51 -6.95 2.49 16.07
N TYR A 52 -8.02 1.70 15.94
CA TYR A 52 -8.52 1.25 14.64
C TYR A 52 -9.05 2.41 13.81
N ALA A 53 -9.79 3.35 14.41
CA ALA A 53 -10.26 4.55 13.75
C ALA A 53 -9.11 5.44 13.26
N ALA A 54 -8.08 5.65 14.07
CA ALA A 54 -6.89 6.41 13.65
C ALA A 54 -6.10 5.70 12.53
N CYS A 55 -5.98 4.37 12.63
CA CYS A 55 -5.35 3.56 11.59
C CYS A 55 -6.14 3.59 10.28
N SER A 56 -7.46 3.51 10.33
CA SER A 56 -8.31 3.57 9.13
C SER A 56 -8.30 4.97 8.52
N LEU A 57 -8.28 6.03 9.34
CA LEU A 57 -8.21 7.40 8.84
C LEU A 57 -6.90 7.69 8.10
N SER A 58 -5.76 7.26 8.67
CA SER A 58 -4.46 7.37 8.01
C SER A 58 -4.39 6.52 6.73
N TYR A 59 -4.94 5.31 6.74
CA TYR A 59 -5.06 4.46 5.54
C TYR A 59 -5.88 5.12 4.43
N LEU A 60 -7.06 5.65 4.75
CA LEU A 60 -7.92 6.32 3.78
C LEU A 60 -7.28 7.61 3.26
N GLY A 61 -6.69 8.42 4.15
CA GLY A 61 -5.96 9.62 3.76
C GLY A 61 -4.79 9.29 2.83
N ALA A 62 -4.04 8.22 3.11
CA ALA A 62 -2.96 7.74 2.23
C ALA A 62 -3.50 7.34 0.86
N MET A 63 -4.65 6.68 0.79
CA MET A 63 -5.26 6.26 -0.46
C MET A 63 -5.78 7.46 -1.28
N VAL A 64 -6.51 8.38 -0.65
CA VAL A 64 -7.06 9.58 -1.31
C VAL A 64 -5.92 10.44 -1.85
N SER A 65 -4.91 10.75 -1.03
CA SER A 65 -3.73 11.51 -1.48
C SER A 65 -2.98 10.80 -2.61
N SER A 66 -2.83 9.47 -2.54
CA SER A 66 -2.20 8.67 -3.60
C SER A 66 -2.97 8.76 -4.92
N ASN A 67 -4.29 8.65 -4.86
CA ASN A 67 -5.16 8.68 -6.05
C ASN A 67 -5.25 10.09 -6.65
N SER A 68 -5.25 11.12 -5.81
CA SER A 68 -5.17 12.52 -6.27
C SER A 68 -3.81 12.81 -6.90
N ALA A 69 -2.71 12.29 -6.36
CA ALA A 69 -1.37 12.47 -6.92
C ALA A 69 -1.29 11.97 -8.38
N LEU A 70 -1.99 10.87 -8.73
CA LEU A 70 -2.02 10.33 -10.10
C LEU A 70 -2.55 11.30 -11.17
N GLN A 71 -3.27 12.34 -10.78
CA GLN A 71 -3.75 13.36 -11.71
C GLN A 71 -2.62 14.34 -12.09
N PHE A 72 -1.59 14.45 -11.25
CA PHE A 72 -0.50 15.41 -11.39
C PHE A 72 0.86 14.74 -11.66
N VAL A 73 1.06 13.48 -11.24
CA VAL A 73 2.29 12.73 -11.48
C VAL A 73 2.08 11.56 -12.42
N SER A 74 3.12 11.23 -13.19
CA SER A 74 3.09 10.06 -14.07
C SER A 74 2.97 8.77 -13.25
N TYR A 75 2.33 7.73 -13.82
CA TYR A 75 2.23 6.42 -13.17
C TYR A 75 3.60 5.84 -12.75
N PRO A 76 4.67 5.91 -13.58
CA PRO A 76 6.01 5.52 -13.15
C PRO A 76 6.53 6.32 -11.94
N THR A 77 6.32 7.64 -11.90
CA THR A 77 6.69 8.49 -10.75
C THR A 77 5.95 8.05 -9.49
N GLN A 78 4.66 7.71 -9.60
CA GLN A 78 3.88 7.24 -8.46
C GLN A 78 4.37 5.86 -7.96
N VAL A 79 4.66 4.93 -8.87
CA VAL A 79 5.20 3.61 -8.52
C VAL A 79 6.55 3.75 -7.84
N LEU A 80 7.39 4.66 -8.33
CA LEU A 80 8.66 5.02 -7.71
C LEU A 80 8.47 5.57 -6.29
N GLY A 81 7.66 6.63 -6.13
CA GLY A 81 7.44 7.20 -4.80
C GLY A 81 6.84 6.20 -3.82
N LYS A 82 5.84 5.40 -4.24
CA LYS A 82 5.26 4.34 -3.41
C LYS A 82 6.25 3.23 -3.03
N SER A 83 7.34 3.06 -3.77
CA SER A 83 8.40 2.11 -3.42
C SER A 83 9.28 2.62 -2.28
N CYS A 84 9.27 3.94 -2.03
CA CYS A 84 9.95 4.59 -0.90
C CYS A 84 9.22 4.45 0.45
N LYS A 85 8.02 3.82 0.48
CA LYS A 85 7.23 3.57 1.70
C LYS A 85 8.03 3.03 2.91
N PRO A 86 9.03 2.13 2.75
CA PRO A 86 9.81 1.65 3.89
C PRO A 86 10.51 2.76 4.69
N ILE A 87 10.90 3.87 4.05
CA ILE A 87 11.62 4.98 4.71
C ILE A 87 10.72 5.68 5.75
N PRO A 88 9.54 6.24 5.40
CA PRO A 88 8.62 6.80 6.39
C PRO A 88 8.20 5.81 7.47
N VAL A 89 7.93 4.54 7.12
CA VAL A 89 7.56 3.50 8.09
C VAL A 89 8.66 3.31 9.13
N MET A 90 9.93 3.28 8.70
CA MET A 90 11.07 3.16 9.60
C MET A 90 11.26 4.42 10.44
N LEU A 91 11.25 5.60 9.83
CA LEU A 91 11.43 6.89 10.52
C LEU A 91 10.36 7.11 11.59
N LEU A 92 9.08 6.96 11.24
CA LEU A 92 7.97 7.13 12.17
C LEU A 92 7.95 6.02 13.24
N GLY A 93 8.41 4.81 12.92
CA GLY A 93 8.59 3.75 13.92
C GLY A 93 9.66 4.08 14.97
N VAL A 94 10.72 4.79 14.58
CA VAL A 94 11.76 5.27 15.51
C VAL A 94 11.26 6.46 16.32
N THR A 95 10.59 7.44 15.71
CA THR A 95 10.19 8.67 16.40
C THR A 95 8.95 8.48 17.29
N LEU A 96 7.92 7.78 16.81
CA LEU A 96 6.65 7.61 17.53
C LEU A 96 6.65 6.39 18.47
N LEU A 97 7.18 5.24 18.03
CA LEU A 97 7.24 4.02 18.85
C LEU A 97 8.57 3.85 19.60
N ARG A 98 9.54 4.76 19.42
CA ARG A 98 10.88 4.67 20.02
C ARG A 98 11.59 3.33 19.75
N LYS A 99 11.31 2.70 18.61
CA LYS A 99 11.97 1.45 18.22
C LYS A 99 13.42 1.69 17.84
N LYS A 100 14.29 0.78 18.25
CA LYS A 100 15.70 0.75 17.84
C LYS A 100 15.88 -0.32 16.77
N TYR A 101 16.18 0.11 15.54
CA TYR A 101 16.59 -0.80 14.48
C TYR A 101 18.12 -0.90 14.46
N PRO A 102 18.72 -2.07 14.12
CA PRO A 102 20.15 -2.16 13.94
C PRO A 102 20.59 -1.32 12.73
N PRO A 103 21.80 -0.73 12.72
CA PRO A 103 22.27 0.11 11.61
C PRO A 103 22.22 -0.61 10.26
N ALA A 104 22.44 -1.92 10.25
CA ALA A 104 22.29 -2.77 9.07
C ALA A 104 20.90 -2.64 8.42
N LYS A 105 19.80 -2.56 9.19
CA LYS A 105 18.45 -2.39 8.64
C LYS A 105 18.27 -1.07 7.90
N TYR A 106 18.86 0.02 8.41
CA TYR A 106 18.81 1.30 7.72
C TYR A 106 19.53 1.23 6.38
N LEU A 107 20.72 0.63 6.35
CA LEU A 107 21.47 0.41 5.11
C LEU A 107 20.69 -0.47 4.12
N CYS A 108 20.05 -1.54 4.58
CA CYS A 108 19.22 -2.41 3.74
C CYS A 108 18.07 -1.63 3.09
N VAL A 109 17.33 -0.86 3.88
CA VAL A 109 16.20 -0.05 3.40
C VAL A 109 16.69 0.99 2.39
N LEU A 110 17.81 1.66 2.66
CA LEU A 110 18.41 2.64 1.74
C LEU A 110 18.83 1.97 0.42
N LEU A 111 19.49 0.82 0.46
CA LEU A 111 19.91 0.08 -0.74
C LEU A 111 18.72 -0.36 -1.59
N ILE A 112 17.66 -0.88 -0.96
CA ILE A 112 16.43 -1.30 -1.66
C ILE A 112 15.76 -0.10 -2.32
N VAL A 113 15.57 1.01 -1.59
CA VAL A 113 14.89 2.19 -2.15
C VAL A 113 15.73 2.86 -3.23
N ALA A 114 17.04 3.01 -3.01
CA ALA A 114 17.96 3.56 -4.02
C ALA A 114 18.01 2.68 -5.27
N GLY A 115 18.05 1.36 -5.11
CA GLY A 115 18.05 0.41 -6.22
C GLY A 115 16.76 0.48 -7.05
N VAL A 116 15.59 0.53 -6.41
CA VAL A 116 14.31 0.72 -7.10
C VAL A 116 14.25 2.10 -7.78
N ALA A 117 14.80 3.15 -7.14
CA ALA A 117 14.87 4.47 -7.73
C ALA A 117 15.72 4.53 -8.99
N LEU A 118 16.92 3.94 -8.96
CA LEU A 118 17.79 3.83 -10.12
C LEU A 118 17.17 2.98 -11.23
N PHE A 119 16.46 1.90 -10.87
CA PHE A 119 15.79 1.05 -11.85
C PHE A 119 14.65 1.77 -12.59
N LEU A 120 13.90 2.61 -11.88
CA LEU A 120 12.78 3.38 -12.43
C LEU A 120 13.22 4.72 -13.03
N TYR A 121 14.48 5.12 -12.82
CA TYR A 121 15.01 6.35 -13.38
C TYR A 121 15.10 6.26 -14.91
N LYS A 122 14.38 7.15 -15.59
CA LYS A 122 14.54 7.39 -17.02
C LYS A 122 15.09 8.80 -17.21
N PRO A 123 16.29 8.98 -17.77
CA PRO A 123 16.80 10.32 -18.06
C PRO A 123 15.85 11.00 -19.05
N LYS A 124 15.33 12.18 -18.69
CA LYS A 124 14.62 13.03 -19.65
C LYS A 124 15.64 13.47 -20.70
N LYS A 125 15.52 12.96 -21.93
CA LYS A 125 16.26 13.52 -23.08
C LYS A 125 15.65 14.88 -23.39
N GLY A 126 16.32 15.94 -22.93
CA GLY A 126 15.97 17.33 -23.20
C GLY A 126 14.95 17.92 -22.23
N ALA A 127 15.43 18.57 -21.18
CA ALA A 127 14.75 19.70 -20.54
C ALA A 127 15.82 20.49 -19.78
N GLY A 128 15.90 21.79 -20.08
CA GLY A 128 16.77 22.72 -19.37
C GLY A 128 16.48 22.76 -17.88
N SER A 129 17.39 23.38 -17.17
CA SER A 129 17.30 23.78 -15.77
C SER A 129 15.98 24.50 -15.48
N ASP A 130 14.96 23.76 -15.08
CA ASP A 130 13.80 24.29 -14.37
C ASP A 130 14.00 23.96 -12.90
N ASP A 131 13.98 25.00 -12.06
CA ASP A 131 14.10 24.94 -10.61
C ASP A 131 13.31 23.76 -10.02
N HIS A 132 13.93 23.00 -9.12
CA HIS A 132 13.32 21.88 -8.40
C HIS A 132 12.24 22.36 -7.41
N VAL A 133 11.21 23.06 -7.88
CA VAL A 133 10.02 23.35 -7.09
C VAL A 133 9.21 22.07 -7.02
N PHE A 134 9.13 21.51 -5.81
CA PHE A 134 8.35 20.33 -5.52
C PHE A 134 6.91 20.52 -6.01
N GLY A 135 6.48 19.72 -6.99
CA GLY A 135 5.16 19.87 -7.59
C GLY A 135 4.05 19.48 -6.62
N TYR A 136 2.84 20.02 -6.80
CA TYR A 136 1.66 19.66 -5.99
C TYR A 136 1.42 18.14 -5.94
N GLY A 137 1.63 17.43 -7.05
CA GLY A 137 1.53 15.97 -7.12
C GLY A 137 2.59 15.23 -6.31
N GLU A 138 3.82 15.75 -6.26
CA GLU A 138 4.90 15.19 -5.44
C GLU A 138 4.61 15.41 -3.95
N LEU A 139 4.06 16.57 -3.59
CA LEU A 139 3.61 16.88 -2.22
C LEU A 139 2.51 15.92 -1.76
N LEU A 140 1.52 15.66 -2.61
CA LEU A 140 0.50 14.65 -2.35
C LEU A 140 1.09 13.25 -2.19
N LEU A 141 2.14 12.92 -2.95
CA LEU A 141 2.82 11.63 -2.83
C LEU A 141 3.60 11.51 -1.52
N LEU A 142 4.30 12.57 -1.07
CA LEU A 142 4.95 12.61 0.24
C LEU A 142 3.93 12.50 1.38
N LEU A 143 2.83 13.23 1.29
CA LEU A 143 1.74 13.13 2.26
C LEU A 143 1.20 11.70 2.32
N SER A 144 0.95 11.10 1.15
CA SER A 144 0.48 9.71 1.04
C SER A 144 1.43 8.72 1.70
N LEU A 145 2.74 8.87 1.47
CA LEU A 145 3.78 8.03 2.05
C LEU A 145 3.90 8.19 3.56
N THR A 146 3.70 9.41 4.06
CA THR A 146 3.73 9.72 5.49
C THR A 146 2.53 9.10 6.19
N LEU A 147 1.34 9.19 5.58
CA LEU A 147 0.11 8.56 6.07
C LEU A 147 0.18 7.02 6.00
N ASP A 148 0.79 6.47 4.95
CA ASP A 148 1.13 5.04 4.85
C ASP A 148 2.07 4.61 5.98
N GLY A 149 3.05 5.45 6.31
CA GLY A 149 3.98 5.27 7.43
C GLY A 149 3.26 5.28 8.78
N LEU A 150 2.37 6.25 8.99
CA LEU A 150 1.53 6.37 10.18
C LEU A 150 0.61 5.15 10.33
N THR A 151 0.00 4.68 9.24
CA THR A 151 -0.80 3.44 9.22
C THR A 151 0.03 2.26 9.71
N GLY A 152 1.25 2.10 9.18
CA GLY A 152 2.17 1.05 9.60
C GLY A 152 2.52 1.14 11.09
N VAL A 153 2.84 2.34 11.57
CA VAL A 153 3.12 2.64 12.98
C VAL A 153 1.94 2.30 13.89
N SER A 154 0.73 2.70 13.51
CA SER A 154 -0.49 2.34 14.25
C SER A 154 -0.68 0.82 14.31
N GLN A 155 -0.48 0.12 13.20
CA GLN A 155 -0.54 -1.34 13.15
C GLN A 155 0.51 -2.00 14.03
N ASP A 156 1.75 -1.49 14.03
CA ASP A 156 2.82 -2.01 14.87
C ASP A 156 2.57 -1.76 16.35
N HIS A 157 1.96 -0.62 16.70
CA HIS A 157 1.55 -0.31 18.06
C HIS A 157 0.46 -1.26 18.55
N MET A 158 -0.57 -1.51 17.72
CA MET A 158 -1.63 -2.49 18.01
C MET A 158 -1.05 -3.89 18.22
N ARG A 159 -0.21 -4.33 17.28
CA ARG A 159 0.51 -5.61 17.35
C ARG A 159 1.39 -5.74 18.60
N ALA A 160 2.21 -4.74 18.92
CA ALA A 160 3.17 -4.83 20.00
C ALA A 160 2.52 -4.74 21.40
N HIS A 161 1.56 -3.81 21.59
CA HIS A 161 0.96 -3.54 22.89
C HIS A 161 -0.29 -4.38 23.19
N TYR A 162 -1.05 -4.76 22.17
CA TYR A 162 -2.32 -5.47 22.33
C TYR A 162 -2.29 -6.90 21.78
N GLN A 163 -1.19 -7.32 21.12
CA GLN A 163 -1.03 -8.65 20.53
C GLN A 163 -2.20 -9.01 19.60
N THR A 164 -2.69 -8.00 18.87
CA THR A 164 -3.85 -8.10 18.00
C THR A 164 -3.64 -9.17 16.92
N GLY A 165 -4.61 -10.09 16.80
CA GLY A 165 -4.60 -11.09 15.73
C GLY A 165 -4.76 -10.45 14.33
N SER A 166 -4.19 -11.09 13.32
CA SER A 166 -4.22 -10.60 11.92
C SER A 166 -5.66 -10.38 11.41
N ASN A 167 -6.52 -11.39 11.61
CA ASN A 167 -7.89 -11.35 11.11
C ASN A 167 -8.73 -10.28 11.85
N HIS A 168 -8.54 -10.14 13.17
CA HIS A 168 -9.20 -9.10 13.96
C HIS A 168 -8.75 -7.69 13.56
N MET A 169 -7.44 -7.49 13.33
CA MET A 169 -6.92 -6.21 12.86
C MET A 169 -7.46 -5.87 11.47
N MET A 170 -7.53 -6.84 10.56
CA MET A 170 -8.12 -6.67 9.22
C MET A 170 -9.61 -6.31 9.30
N LEU A 171 -10.38 -7.03 10.12
CA LEU A 171 -11.81 -6.78 10.31
C LEU A 171 -12.06 -5.37 10.84
N ASN A 172 -11.44 -5.00 11.97
CA ASN A 172 -11.71 -3.74 12.64
C ASN A 172 -11.25 -2.53 11.82
N VAL A 173 -10.08 -2.60 11.17
CA VAL A 173 -9.62 -1.52 10.28
C VAL A 173 -10.57 -1.34 9.10
N ASN A 174 -11.00 -2.43 8.44
CA ASN A 174 -11.92 -2.33 7.30
C ASN A 174 -13.33 -1.88 7.73
N LEU A 175 -13.82 -2.26 8.92
CA LEU A 175 -15.10 -1.78 9.44
C LEU A 175 -15.07 -0.25 9.66
N TRP A 176 -14.04 0.27 10.34
CA TRP A 176 -13.89 1.72 10.50
C TRP A 176 -13.67 2.44 9.16
N SER A 177 -12.90 1.86 8.24
CA SER A 177 -12.76 2.40 6.88
C SER A 177 -14.10 2.44 6.13
N THR A 178 -14.94 1.43 6.29
CA THR A 178 -16.29 1.39 5.69
C THR A 178 -17.17 2.48 6.25
N LEU A 179 -17.13 2.76 7.56
CA LEU A 179 -17.88 3.85 8.18
C LEU A 179 -17.47 5.22 7.62
N PHE A 180 -16.16 5.50 7.58
CA PHE A 180 -15.66 6.77 7.06
C PHE A 180 -15.91 6.94 5.57
N LEU A 181 -15.69 5.90 4.76
CA LEU A 181 -16.01 5.93 3.33
C LEU A 181 -17.50 6.04 3.07
N GLY A 182 -18.34 5.35 3.86
CA GLY A 182 -19.79 5.43 3.76
C GLY A 182 -20.29 6.85 3.98
N ALA A 183 -19.81 7.53 5.02
CA ALA A 183 -20.10 8.94 5.24
C ALA A 183 -19.64 9.83 4.07
N GLY A 184 -18.42 9.59 3.56
CA GLY A 184 -17.89 10.31 2.40
C GLY A 184 -18.73 10.11 1.13
N ILE A 185 -19.16 8.88 0.86
CA ILE A 185 -19.97 8.53 -0.31
C ILE A 185 -21.39 9.11 -0.21
N LEU A 186 -21.98 9.10 0.99
CA LEU A 186 -23.28 9.74 1.22
C LEU A 186 -23.22 11.25 0.98
N PHE A 187 -22.11 11.89 1.38
CA PHE A 187 -21.89 13.31 1.15
C PHE A 187 -21.63 13.64 -0.32
N THR A 188 -20.89 12.82 -1.05
CA THR A 188 -20.59 13.07 -2.49
C THR A 188 -21.72 12.63 -3.42
N GLY A 189 -22.62 11.75 -2.99
CA GLY A 189 -23.66 11.16 -3.84
C GLY A 189 -23.14 10.13 -4.84
N GLU A 190 -21.85 9.77 -4.78
CA GLU A 190 -21.17 8.91 -5.76
C GLU A 190 -21.82 7.52 -5.91
N LEU A 191 -22.48 7.03 -4.84
CA LEU A 191 -23.17 5.73 -4.84
C LEU A 191 -24.31 5.67 -5.85
N TRP A 192 -25.11 6.73 -5.94
CA TRP A 192 -26.29 6.75 -6.82
C TRP A 192 -25.86 6.76 -8.29
N GLU A 193 -24.83 7.53 -8.60
CA GLU A 193 -24.22 7.53 -9.92
C GLU A 193 -23.61 6.17 -10.26
N PHE A 194 -22.91 5.55 -9.31
CA PHE A 194 -22.35 4.20 -9.48
C PHE A 194 -23.45 3.14 -9.72
N LEU A 195 -24.58 3.20 -9.01
CA LEU A 195 -25.70 2.27 -9.22
C LEU A 195 -26.27 2.42 -10.63
N SER A 196 -26.55 3.65 -11.08
CA SER A 196 -27.03 3.91 -12.45
C SER A 196 -26.01 3.47 -13.52
N PHE A 197 -24.72 3.57 -13.23
CA PHE A 197 -23.67 3.05 -14.12
C PHE A 197 -23.67 1.53 -14.17
N THR A 198 -23.88 0.88 -13.03
CA THR A 198 -23.89 -0.58 -12.91
C THR A 198 -25.13 -1.20 -13.57
N GLU A 199 -26.28 -0.54 -13.52
CA GLU A 199 -27.48 -0.93 -14.27
C GLU A 199 -27.25 -0.88 -15.79
N ARG A 200 -26.51 0.14 -16.26
CA ARG A 200 -26.16 0.28 -17.68
C ARG A 200 -25.11 -0.74 -18.13
N TYR A 201 -24.20 -1.14 -17.24
CA TYR A 201 -23.10 -2.06 -17.54
C TYR A 201 -22.96 -3.17 -16.49
N PRO A 202 -23.88 -4.15 -16.45
CA PRO A 202 -23.93 -5.16 -15.38
C PRO A 202 -22.70 -6.07 -15.32
N SER A 203 -21.96 -6.23 -16.43
CA SER A 203 -20.71 -6.99 -16.49
C SER A 203 -19.62 -6.44 -15.55
N ILE A 204 -19.71 -5.17 -15.13
CA ILE A 204 -18.75 -4.59 -14.19
C ILE A 204 -18.88 -5.17 -12.78
N VAL A 205 -20.07 -5.64 -12.38
CA VAL A 205 -20.29 -6.23 -11.06
C VAL A 205 -19.40 -7.44 -10.85
N TYR A 206 -19.33 -8.33 -11.85
CA TYR A 206 -18.47 -9.50 -11.79
C TYR A 206 -16.99 -9.13 -11.62
N ASN A 207 -16.51 -8.12 -12.36
CA ASN A 207 -15.14 -7.63 -12.24
C ASN A 207 -14.86 -7.02 -10.86
N ILE A 208 -15.82 -6.28 -10.30
CA ILE A 208 -15.71 -5.68 -8.96
C ILE A 208 -15.71 -6.75 -7.87
N LEU A 209 -16.56 -7.77 -7.98
CA LEU A 209 -16.58 -8.89 -7.04
C LEU A 209 -15.29 -9.70 -7.09
N LEU A 210 -14.81 -10.04 -8.30
CA LEU A 210 -13.54 -10.75 -8.47
C LEU A 210 -12.36 -9.94 -7.90
N PHE A 211 -12.34 -8.63 -8.17
CA PHE A 211 -11.36 -7.70 -7.62
C PHE A 211 -11.44 -7.63 -6.09
N GLY A 212 -12.66 -7.58 -5.53
CA GLY A 212 -12.89 -7.57 -4.09
C GLY A 212 -12.42 -8.85 -3.40
N LEU A 213 -12.72 -10.02 -3.97
CA LEU A 213 -12.31 -11.33 -3.43
C LEU A 213 -10.79 -11.52 -3.49
N THR A 214 -10.18 -11.23 -4.64
CA THR A 214 -8.70 -11.28 -4.77
C THR A 214 -8.01 -10.24 -3.89
N SER A 215 -8.61 -9.07 -3.72
CA SER A 215 -8.17 -8.08 -2.72
C SER A 215 -8.22 -8.65 -1.30
N ALA A 216 -9.32 -9.30 -0.91
CA ALA A 216 -9.50 -9.82 0.44
C ALA A 216 -8.43 -10.85 0.78
N LEU A 217 -8.18 -11.79 -0.14
CA LEU A 217 -7.08 -12.75 -0.02
C LEU A 217 -5.72 -12.04 0.12
N GLY A 218 -5.44 -11.05 -0.74
CA GLY A 218 -4.21 -10.27 -0.66
C GLY A 218 -4.06 -9.52 0.67
N GLN A 219 -5.13 -8.88 1.15
CA GLN A 219 -5.14 -8.17 2.43
C GLN A 219 -4.89 -9.12 3.60
N SER A 220 -5.44 -10.34 3.60
CA SER A 220 -5.17 -11.32 4.64
C SER A 220 -3.67 -11.59 4.77
N PHE A 221 -2.94 -11.75 3.65
CA PHE A 221 -1.48 -11.90 3.68
C PHE A 221 -0.76 -10.63 4.16
N ILE A 222 -1.25 -9.44 3.81
CA ILE A 222 -0.68 -8.17 4.30
C ILE A 222 -0.81 -8.08 5.82
N PHE A 223 -2.02 -8.22 6.37
CA PHE A 223 -2.25 -8.15 7.81
C PHE A 223 -1.49 -9.26 8.55
N MET A 224 -1.40 -10.47 7.97
CA MET A 224 -0.62 -11.56 8.54
C MET A 224 0.85 -11.18 8.61
N THR A 225 1.42 -10.68 7.52
CA THR A 225 2.81 -10.22 7.47
C THR A 225 3.08 -9.11 8.48
N VAL A 226 2.16 -8.16 8.63
CA VAL A 226 2.27 -7.09 9.61
C VAL A 226 2.28 -7.64 11.04
N VAL A 227 1.40 -8.58 11.39
CA VAL A 227 1.35 -9.18 12.74
C VAL A 227 2.58 -10.03 13.05
N TYR A 228 3.04 -10.86 12.10
CA TYR A 228 4.19 -11.74 12.34
C TYR A 228 5.54 -11.02 12.24
N PHE A 229 5.72 -10.13 11.27
CA PHE A 229 7.03 -9.54 10.93
C PHE A 229 7.11 -8.01 11.10
N GLY A 230 5.99 -7.35 11.41
CA GLY A 230 5.90 -5.90 11.51
C GLY A 230 5.68 -5.19 10.17
N PRO A 231 5.24 -3.92 10.20
CA PRO A 231 4.91 -3.14 9.00
C PRO A 231 6.13 -2.80 8.14
N LEU A 232 7.34 -2.69 8.74
CA LEU A 232 8.56 -2.40 8.00
C LEU A 232 8.89 -3.56 7.05
N THR A 233 8.89 -4.79 7.57
CA THR A 233 9.11 -6.00 6.77
C THR A 233 8.02 -6.16 5.71
N CYS A 234 6.75 -5.90 6.06
CA CYS A 234 5.67 -5.88 5.08
C CYS A 234 5.90 -4.86 3.95
N SER A 235 6.42 -3.67 4.28
CA SER A 235 6.72 -2.65 3.28
C SER A 235 7.89 -3.08 2.38
N ILE A 236 8.92 -3.71 2.94
CA ILE A 236 10.02 -4.31 2.16
C ILE A 236 9.48 -5.38 1.20
N ILE A 237 8.72 -6.36 1.69
CA ILE A 237 8.15 -7.44 0.87
C ILE A 237 7.31 -6.89 -0.28
N THR A 238 6.45 -5.90 -0.01
CA THR A 238 5.59 -5.31 -1.05
C THR A 238 6.37 -4.49 -2.07
N THR A 239 7.42 -3.77 -1.67
CA THR A 239 8.34 -3.08 -2.57
C THR A 239 9.11 -4.08 -3.44
N THR A 240 9.64 -5.14 -2.84
CA THR A 240 10.33 -6.23 -3.56
C THR A 240 9.43 -6.88 -4.59
N ARG A 241 8.17 -7.19 -4.23
CA ARG A 241 7.19 -7.72 -5.18
C ARG A 241 6.99 -6.79 -6.36
N LYS A 242 6.80 -5.48 -6.12
CA LYS A 242 6.66 -4.48 -7.20
C LYS A 242 7.89 -4.46 -8.10
N PHE A 243 9.08 -4.46 -7.50
CA PHE A 243 10.33 -4.50 -8.24
C PHE A 243 10.41 -5.72 -9.16
N PHE A 244 10.16 -6.92 -8.65
CA PHE A 244 10.15 -8.14 -9.46
C PHE A 244 9.08 -8.13 -10.55
N THR A 245 7.89 -7.58 -10.29
CA THR A 245 6.86 -7.42 -11.34
C THR A 245 7.35 -6.52 -12.47
N ILE A 246 8.02 -5.42 -12.14
CA ILE A 246 8.56 -4.50 -13.15
C ILE A 246 9.72 -5.16 -13.90
N LEU A 247 10.64 -5.83 -13.20
CA LEU A 247 11.75 -6.55 -13.79
C LEU A 247 11.27 -7.65 -14.75
N ALA A 248 10.31 -8.47 -14.32
CA ALA A 248 9.71 -9.52 -15.14
C ALA A 248 9.03 -8.94 -16.39
N SER A 249 8.32 -7.81 -16.25
CA SER A 249 7.72 -7.10 -17.39
C SER A 249 8.78 -6.68 -18.40
N VAL A 250 9.89 -6.07 -17.96
CA VAL A 250 10.98 -5.64 -18.86
C VAL A 250 11.62 -6.83 -19.59
N ILE A 251 11.84 -7.94 -18.90
CA ILE A 251 12.40 -9.18 -19.48
C ILE A 251 11.44 -9.81 -20.49
N LEU A 252 10.16 -9.98 -20.13
CA LEU A 252 9.15 -10.61 -20.99
C LEU A 252 8.84 -9.80 -22.25
N PHE A 253 8.84 -8.47 -22.15
CA PHE A 253 8.62 -7.57 -23.29
C PHE A 253 9.90 -7.24 -24.06
N ALA A 254 11.03 -7.91 -23.76
CA ALA A 254 12.33 -7.72 -24.41
C ALA A 254 12.77 -6.25 -24.50
N ASN A 255 12.44 -5.44 -23.50
CA ASN A 255 12.86 -4.04 -23.46
C ASN A 255 14.35 -3.96 -23.10
N PRO A 256 15.17 -3.19 -23.82
CA PRO A 256 16.60 -3.09 -23.52
C PRO A 256 16.81 -2.49 -22.12
N ILE A 257 17.48 -3.26 -21.25
CA ILE A 257 17.82 -2.85 -19.88
C ILE A 257 19.05 -1.94 -19.93
N SER A 258 18.94 -0.73 -19.39
CA SER A 258 20.08 0.19 -19.31
C SER A 258 21.08 -0.22 -18.22
N THR A 259 22.33 0.23 -18.33
CA THR A 259 23.36 -0.01 -17.29
C THR A 259 22.90 0.46 -15.90
N MET A 260 22.16 1.58 -15.83
CA MET A 260 21.62 2.09 -14.56
C MET A 260 20.55 1.17 -13.96
N GLN A 261 19.75 0.51 -14.80
CA GLN A 261 18.77 -0.48 -14.35
C GLN A 261 19.44 -1.76 -13.84
N TRP A 262 20.55 -2.17 -14.45
CA TRP A 262 21.37 -3.27 -13.94
C TRP A 262 21.98 -2.94 -12.58
N VAL A 263 22.57 -1.75 -12.43
CA VAL A 263 23.10 -1.29 -11.13
C VAL A 263 21.98 -1.24 -10.08
N GLY A 264 20.82 -0.68 -10.43
CA GLY A 264 19.64 -0.66 -9.56
C GLY A 264 19.21 -2.06 -9.12
N THR A 265 19.22 -3.02 -10.05
CA THR A 265 18.90 -4.43 -9.77
C THR A 265 19.88 -5.03 -8.76
N VAL A 266 21.18 -4.87 -8.98
CA VAL A 266 22.22 -5.36 -8.07
C VAL A 266 22.05 -4.76 -6.66
N LEU A 267 21.78 -3.45 -6.57
CA LEU A 267 21.54 -2.78 -5.29
C LEU A 267 20.33 -3.34 -4.53
N VAL A 268 19.23 -3.63 -5.23
CA VAL A 268 18.05 -4.25 -4.61
C VAL A 268 18.40 -5.65 -4.07
N PHE A 269 19.09 -6.47 -4.86
CA PHE A 269 19.50 -7.81 -4.42
C PHE A 269 20.46 -7.77 -3.23
N LEU A 270 21.43 -6.83 -3.23
CA LEU A 270 22.33 -6.62 -2.10
C LEU A 270 21.55 -6.19 -0.84
N GLY A 271 20.63 -5.23 -0.96
CA GLY A 271 19.81 -4.77 0.15
C GLY A 271 18.93 -5.88 0.75
N LEU A 272 18.36 -6.74 -0.10
CA LEU A 272 17.58 -7.91 0.34
C LEU A 272 18.45 -8.99 0.97
N GLY A 273 19.62 -9.27 0.40
CA GLY A 273 20.59 -10.21 0.96
C GLY A 273 21.09 -9.77 2.35
N LEU A 274 21.32 -8.47 2.53
CA LEU A 274 21.68 -7.90 3.82
C LEU A 274 20.53 -7.95 4.83
N ASP A 275 19.28 -7.68 4.44
CA ASP A 275 18.13 -7.80 5.35
C ASP A 275 17.87 -9.27 5.73
N ALA A 276 18.07 -10.21 4.82
CA ALA A 276 17.97 -11.63 5.11
C ALA A 276 19.04 -12.10 6.11
N LYS A 277 20.28 -11.63 5.95
CA LYS A 277 21.43 -12.05 6.79
C LYS A 277 21.49 -11.33 8.14
N PHE A 278 21.26 -10.01 8.15
CA PHE A 278 21.46 -9.14 9.32
C PHE A 278 20.17 -8.50 9.84
N GLY A 279 19.05 -8.65 9.13
CA GLY A 279 17.78 -8.04 9.52
C GLY A 279 17.07 -8.72 10.69
N LYS A 280 17.43 -9.96 11.03
CA LYS A 280 17.07 -10.54 12.33
C LYS A 280 18.03 -9.98 13.36
N GLY A 281 17.59 -8.96 14.11
CA GLY A 281 18.40 -8.40 15.19
C GLY A 281 18.94 -9.51 16.08
N VAL A 282 20.23 -9.43 16.42
CA VAL A 282 20.91 -10.34 17.34
C VAL A 282 19.98 -10.54 18.53
N LYS A 283 19.49 -11.78 18.72
CA LYS A 283 18.85 -12.16 19.97
C LYS A 283 19.89 -11.85 21.04
N LYS A 284 19.67 -10.81 21.86
CA LYS A 284 20.40 -10.69 23.10
C LYS A 284 20.05 -11.94 23.89
N THR A 285 20.94 -12.92 23.86
CA THR A 285 21.03 -13.95 24.88
C THR A 285 21.18 -13.20 26.18
N SER A 286 20.10 -13.11 26.95
CA SER A 286 20.18 -12.73 28.34
C SER A 286 20.93 -13.87 29.02
N HIS A 287 22.20 -13.64 29.33
CA HIS A 287 22.87 -14.35 30.41
C HIS A 287 22.42 -13.77 31.75
#